data_AF-A0A645J146-F1
#
_entry.id   AF-A0A645J146-F1
#
_cell.length_a   1.000
_cell.length_b   1.000
_cell.length_c   1.000
_cell.angle_alpha   90.00
_cell.angle_beta   90.00
_cell.angle_gamma   90.00
#
_symmetry.space_group_name_H-M   'P 1'
#
loop_
_entity.id
_entity.type
_entity.pdbx_description
1 polymer ?
#
loop_
_entity_poly.entity_id
_entity_poly.type
_entity_poly.pdbx_seq_one_letter_code
_entity_poly.pdbx_strand_id
1 'polypeptide(L)'
;MATLAEQGRITLSLVKEEIELLKESWQIATPQPELNMDIDLFDRRQLETVLEVCRRCASLSEAGRELFAVSRQKKANPNDADRLRKYLARFGLSWENIHCGT
;
A
#
# COMPACT_ATOMS: atom_id res chain seq x y z
N MET A 1 18.02 21.52 -2.76
CA MET A 1 17.24 22.63 -3.33
C MET A 1 17.28 23.78 -2.34
N ALA A 2 17.39 25.03 -2.80
CA ALA A 2 17.38 26.20 -1.94
C ALA A 2 16.57 27.30 -2.61
N THR A 3 15.54 27.80 -1.93
CA THR A 3 14.65 28.83 -2.47
C THR A 3 15.12 30.20 -2.01
N LEU A 4 15.38 31.06 -2.99
CA LEU A 4 15.89 32.41 -2.77
C LEU A 4 14.74 33.30 -2.30
N ALA A 5 14.86 33.84 -1.09
CA ALA A 5 13.95 34.90 -0.64
C ALA A 5 14.37 36.23 -1.28
N GLU A 6 13.68 36.67 -2.33
CA GLU A 6 14.05 37.85 -3.13
C GLU A 6 14.23 39.15 -2.33
N GLN A 7 13.57 39.27 -1.17
CA GLN A 7 13.62 40.46 -0.30
C GLN A 7 14.44 40.24 0.98
N GLY A 8 15.20 39.15 1.07
CA GLY A 8 15.99 38.78 2.26
C GLY A 8 15.14 38.45 3.51
N ARG A 9 13.80 38.39 3.36
CA ARG A 9 12.87 38.00 4.42
C ARG A 9 12.07 36.78 3.98
N ILE A 10 12.05 35.76 4.83
CA ILE A 10 11.26 34.56 4.62
C ILE A 10 9.81 34.89 4.99
N THR A 11 8.93 34.96 3.98
CA THR A 11 7.49 35.19 4.19
C THR A 11 6.75 33.86 4.30
N LEU A 12 5.59 33.88 4.98
CA LEU A 12 4.75 32.68 5.10
C LEU A 12 4.32 32.11 3.74
N SER A 13 4.09 32.97 2.76
CA SER A 13 3.74 32.55 1.39
C SER A 13 4.87 31.75 0.75
N LEU A 14 6.10 32.24 0.86
CA LEU A 14 7.31 31.57 0.35
C LEU A 14 7.52 30.20 1.01
N VAL A 15 7.30 30.12 2.33
CA VAL A 15 7.41 28.84 3.07
C VAL A 15 6.35 27.84 2.61
N LYS A 16 5.12 28.28 2.36
CA LYS A 16 4.04 27.41 1.87
C LYS A 16 4.34 26.84 0.50
N GLU A 17 4.85 27.67 -0.41
CA GLU A 17 5.22 27.26 -1.75
C GLU A 17 6.38 26.26 -1.73
N GLU A 18 7.39 26.49 -0.89
CA GLU A 18 8.50 25.55 -0.71
C GLU A 18 8.04 24.20 -0.13
N ILE A 19 7.08 24.21 0.80
CA ILE A 19 6.50 22.98 1.34
C ILE A 19 5.81 22.15 0.25
N GLU A 20 5.06 22.78 -0.66
CA GLU A 20 4.39 22.07 -1.75
C GLU A 20 5.42 21.49 -2.74
N LEU A 21 6.42 22.27 -3.14
CA LEU A 21 7.51 21.78 -3.99
C LEU A 21 8.29 20.62 -3.35
N LEU A 22 8.53 20.68 -2.03
CA LEU A 22 9.17 19.59 -1.29
C LEU A 22 8.31 18.33 -1.24
N LYS A 23 6.99 18.47 -1.04
CA LYS A 23 6.07 17.32 -1.08
C LYS A 23 6.08 16.64 -2.45
N GLU A 24 6.06 17.41 -3.53
CA GLU A 24 6.15 16.91 -4.90
C GLU A 24 7.51 16.24 -5.16
N SER A 25 8.60 16.90 -4.75
CA SER A 25 9.97 16.42 -4.94
C SER A 25 10.25 15.12 -4.17
N TRP A 26 9.76 15.03 -2.94
CA TRP A 26 10.00 13.87 -2.08
C TRP A 26 9.14 12.66 -2.46
N GLN A 27 8.23 12.79 -3.44
CA GLN A 27 7.29 11.74 -3.80
C GLN A 27 6.66 11.15 -2.52
N ILE A 28 6.25 12.03 -1.59
CA ILE A 28 5.51 11.58 -0.41
C ILE A 28 4.20 11.06 -0.97
N ALA A 29 4.17 9.77 -1.27
CA ALA A 29 2.97 9.06 -1.62
C ALA A 29 1.98 9.40 -0.52
N THR A 30 0.90 10.07 -0.90
CA THR A 30 -0.21 10.40 -0.01
C THR A 30 -0.45 9.17 0.83
N PRO A 31 -0.27 9.22 2.16
CA PRO A 31 -0.39 8.03 2.98
C PRO A 31 -1.76 7.45 2.67
N GLN A 32 -1.77 6.27 2.03
CA GLN A 32 -2.99 5.53 1.81
C GLN A 32 -3.69 5.46 3.16
N PRO A 33 -5.01 5.73 3.19
CA PRO A 33 -5.75 5.98 4.41
C PRO A 33 -5.32 4.94 5.42
N GLU A 34 -4.69 5.41 6.50
CA GLU A 34 -4.11 4.53 7.49
C GLU A 34 -5.22 3.60 7.95
N LEU A 35 -5.10 2.33 7.56
CA LEU A 35 -5.90 1.27 8.13
C LEU A 35 -5.51 1.26 9.60
N ASN A 36 -6.21 2.05 10.42
CA ASN A 36 -6.12 2.11 11.87
C ASN A 36 -6.62 0.77 12.42
N MET A 37 -5.85 -0.25 12.15
CA MET A 37 -5.95 -1.55 12.75
C MET A 37 -4.85 -1.60 13.79
N ASP A 38 -5.15 -2.06 15.00
CA ASP A 38 -4.15 -2.40 16.02
C ASP A 38 -3.37 -3.65 15.55
N ILE A 39 -2.59 -3.48 14.49
CA ILE A 39 -1.76 -4.51 13.88
C ILE A 39 -0.30 -4.09 13.96
N ASP A 40 0.56 -5.06 14.19
CA ASP A 40 1.99 -4.83 14.22
C ASP A 40 2.46 -4.24 12.88
N LEU A 41 3.52 -3.42 12.92
CA LEU A 41 4.11 -2.84 11.71
C LEU A 41 4.48 -3.90 10.66
N PHE A 42 4.86 -5.10 11.11
CA PHE A 42 5.15 -6.23 10.23
C PHE A 42 3.90 -6.67 9.46
N ASP A 43 2.78 -6.89 10.16
CA ASP A 43 1.51 -7.27 9.55
C ASP A 43 0.98 -6.16 8.65
N ARG A 44 1.14 -4.89 9.02
CA ARG A 44 0.77 -3.74 8.17
C ARG A 44 1.51 -3.77 6.83
N ARG A 45 2.83 -3.95 6.83
CA ARG A 45 3.63 -4.02 5.59
C ARG A 45 3.27 -5.22 4.73
N GLN A 46 3.04 -6.37 5.36
CA GLN A 46 2.59 -7.56 4.66
C GLN A 46 1.21 -7.36 4.02
N LEU A 47 0.27 -6.77 4.77
CA LEU A 47 -1.08 -6.47 4.29
C LEU A 47 -1.08 -5.46 3.14
N GLU A 48 -0.29 -4.38 3.23
CA GLU A 48 -0.11 -3.41 2.15
C GLU A 48 0.30 -4.10 0.84
N THR A 49 1.31 -4.97 0.92
CA THR A 49 1.80 -5.74 -0.24
C THR A 49 0.73 -6.68 -0.79
N VAL A 50 0.00 -7.38 0.09
CA VAL A 50 -1.08 -8.28 -0.30
C VAL A 50 -2.20 -7.52 -1.01
N LEU A 51 -2.59 -6.35 -0.49
CA LEU A 51 -3.63 -5.51 -1.08
C LEU A 51 -3.22 -4.97 -2.44
N GLU A 52 -1.97 -4.55 -2.61
CA GLU A 52 -1.44 -4.06 -3.88
C GLU A 52 -1.53 -5.15 -4.96
N VAL A 53 -1.06 -6.37 -4.66
CA VAL A 53 -1.17 -7.51 -5.59
C VAL A 53 -2.62 -7.85 -5.86
N CYS A 54 -3.48 -7.90 -4.83
CA CYS A 54 -4.90 -8.18 -5.00
C CYS A 54 -5.57 -7.18 -5.94
N ARG A 55 -5.25 -5.88 -5.87
CA ARG A 55 -5.80 -4.83 -6.76
C ARG A 55 -5.32 -4.96 -8.20
N ARG A 56 -4.12 -5.49 -8.42
CA ARG A 56 -3.55 -5.68 -9.76
C ARG A 56 -4.09 -6.92 -10.47
N CYS A 57 -4.43 -7.96 -9.72
CA CYS A 57 -4.86 -9.24 -10.26
C CYS A 57 -6.38 -9.30 -10.51
N ALA A 58 -6.80 -10.04 -11.54
CA ALA A 58 -8.22 -10.19 -11.86
C ALA A 58 -8.92 -11.27 -11.02
N SER A 59 -8.16 -12.10 -10.29
CA SER A 59 -8.71 -13.17 -9.46
C SER A 59 -7.85 -13.51 -8.23
N LEU A 60 -8.49 -14.05 -7.19
CA LEU A 60 -7.82 -14.58 -5.99
C LEU A 60 -6.75 -15.63 -6.31
N SER A 61 -6.97 -16.45 -7.34
CA SER A 61 -6.04 -17.51 -7.74
C SER A 61 -4.77 -16.93 -8.37
N GLU A 62 -4.92 -15.88 -9.18
CA GLU A 62 -3.80 -15.16 -9.77
C GLU A 62 -2.97 -14.42 -8.71
N ALA A 63 -3.63 -13.65 -7.85
CA ALA A 63 -2.98 -12.98 -6.71
C ALA A 63 -2.26 -13.98 -5.79
N GLY A 64 -2.89 -15.12 -5.51
CA GLY A 64 -2.29 -16.19 -4.71
C GLY A 64 -1.05 -16.80 -5.35
N ARG A 65 -1.05 -17.04 -6.67
CA ARG A 65 0.11 -17.58 -7.39
C ARG A 65 1.30 -16.63 -7.35
N GLU A 66 1.04 -15.33 -7.42
CA GLU A 66 2.05 -14.29 -7.35
C GLU A 66 2.63 -14.18 -5.93
N LEU A 67 1.77 -14.04 -4.92
CA LEU A 67 2.17 -13.93 -3.50
C LEU A 67 2.88 -15.19 -2.99
N PHE A 68 2.46 -16.37 -3.44
CA PHE A 68 2.98 -17.66 -2.98
C PHE A 68 3.89 -18.36 -4.00
N ALA A 69 4.45 -17.64 -4.98
CA ALA A 69 5.23 -18.18 -6.10
C ALA A 69 6.33 -19.18 -5.70
N VAL A 70 7.00 -18.94 -4.57
CA VAL A 70 8.05 -19.82 -4.04
C VAL A 70 7.48 -20.96 -3.19
N SER A 71 6.52 -20.67 -2.31
CA SER A 71 5.98 -21.67 -1.37
C SER A 71 5.09 -22.71 -2.06
N ARG A 72 4.45 -22.35 -3.19
CA ARG A 72 3.61 -23.25 -3.98
C ARG A 72 4.39 -24.38 -4.64
N GLN A 73 5.65 -24.14 -5.01
CA GLN A 73 6.50 -25.17 -5.63
C GLN A 73 6.83 -26.32 -4.67
N LYS A 74 6.77 -26.07 -3.37
CA LYS A 74 7.04 -27.06 -2.32
C LYS A 74 5.79 -27.87 -1.91
N LYS A 75 4.62 -27.62 -2.51
CA LYS A 75 3.35 -28.25 -2.12
C LYS A 75 2.74 -29.02 -3.28
N ALA A 76 2.30 -30.25 -2.97
CA ALA A 76 1.65 -31.14 -3.93
C ALA A 76 0.29 -30.60 -4.44
N ASN A 77 -0.41 -29.81 -3.64
CA ASN A 77 -1.66 -29.18 -4.07
C ASN A 77 -1.78 -27.75 -3.50
N PRO A 78 -1.30 -26.72 -4.21
CA PRO A 78 -1.31 -25.35 -3.73
C PRO A 78 -2.70 -24.73 -3.88
N ASN A 79 -3.50 -24.74 -2.80
CA ASN A 79 -4.73 -23.96 -2.71
C ASN A 79 -4.41 -22.53 -2.21
N ASP A 80 -3.75 -21.78 -3.09
CA ASP A 80 -3.25 -20.43 -2.80
C ASP A 80 -4.38 -19.42 -2.59
N ALA A 81 -5.50 -19.59 -3.31
CA ALA A 81 -6.70 -18.76 -3.18
C ALA A 81 -7.36 -18.87 -1.80
N ASP A 82 -7.48 -20.09 -1.25
CA ASP A 82 -8.04 -20.29 0.10
C ASP A 82 -7.13 -19.71 1.19
N ARG A 83 -5.81 -19.83 1.02
CA ARG A 83 -4.83 -19.25 1.93
C ARG A 83 -4.92 -17.73 1.96
N LEU A 84 -5.01 -17.12 0.78
CA LEU A 84 -5.18 -15.68 0.65
C LEU A 84 -6.50 -15.21 1.28
N ARG A 85 -7.60 -15.93 1.03
CA ARG A 85 -8.91 -15.65 1.65
C ARG A 85 -8.85 -15.73 3.19
N LYS A 86 -8.23 -16.77 3.74
CA LYS A 86 -8.05 -16.91 5.21
C LYS A 86 -7.18 -15.81 5.79
N TYR A 87 -6.14 -15.40 5.09
CA TYR A 87 -5.30 -14.28 5.50
C TYR A 87 -6.09 -12.98 5.56
N LEU A 88 -6.78 -12.60 4.48
CA LEU A 88 -7.62 -11.40 4.43
C LEU A 88 -8.72 -11.40 5.50
N ALA A 89 -9.33 -12.55 5.77
CA ALA A 89 -10.36 -12.69 6.80
C ALA A 89 -9.84 -12.39 8.22
N ARG A 90 -8.55 -12.65 8.53
CA ARG A 90 -7.95 -12.25 9.83
C ARG A 90 -7.94 -10.74 10.02
N PHE A 91 -7.93 -9.99 8.93
CA PHE A 91 -7.98 -8.53 8.91
C PHE A 91 -9.40 -7.99 8.67
N GLY A 92 -10.43 -8.84 8.64
CA GLY A 92 -11.80 -8.43 8.33
C GLY A 92 -12.01 -8.00 6.88
N LEU A 93 -11.08 -8.35 5.98
CA LEU A 93 -11.12 -7.99 4.57
C LEU A 93 -11.58 -9.18 3.73
N SER A 94 -12.31 -8.89 2.66
CA SER A 94 -12.69 -9.87 1.63
C SER A 94 -12.20 -9.41 0.26
N TRP A 95 -12.07 -10.35 -0.68
CA TRP A 95 -11.71 -10.02 -2.07
C TRP A 95 -12.69 -9.02 -2.69
N GLU A 96 -13.99 -9.18 -2.38
CA GLU A 96 -15.04 -8.26 -2.84
C GLU A 96 -14.82 -6.86 -2.26
N ASN A 97 -14.47 -6.74 -0.98
CA ASN A 97 -14.20 -5.43 -0.35
C ASN A 97 -13.02 -4.69 -1.02
N ILE A 98 -12.06 -5.43 -1.59
CA ILE A 98 -10.89 -4.85 -2.27
C ILE A 98 -11.25 -4.32 -3.67
N HIS A 99 -12.19 -4.97 -4.37
CA HIS A 99 -12.56 -4.65 -5.75
C HIS A 99 -13.85 -3.84 -5.90
N CYS A 100 -14.73 -3.86 -4.89
CA CYS A 100 -16.02 -3.16 -4.91
C CYS A 100 -15.89 -1.68 -4.46
N GLY A 101 -14.67 -1.22 -4.14
CA GLY A 101 -14.37 0.12 -3.62
C GLY A 101 -13.94 1.16 -4.66
N THR A 102 -14.22 0.96 -5.96
CA THR A 102 -14.10 1.97 -7.02
C THR A 102 -15.47 2.48 -7.42
#